data_AF-A0A367YFA0-F1
#
_entry.id   AF-A0A367YFA0-F1
#
_cell.length_a   1.000
_cell.length_b   1.000
_cell.length_c   1.000
_cell.angle_alpha   90.00
_cell.angle_beta   90.00
_cell.angle_gamma   90.00
#
_symmetry.space_group_name_H-M   'P 1'
#
loop_
_entity.id
_entity.type
_entity.pdbx_description
1 polymer ?
#
loop_
_entity_poly.entity_id
_entity_poly.type
_entity_poly.pdbx_seq_one_letter_code
_entity_poly.pdbx_strand_id
1 'polypeptide(L)'
;MGFSDQETVALVGAHAVGRCHKKFSGWEGKWTPNPLRFSNEFYKVLLNETWLQETLADTGRTQYFNADRSLIMLNTDMELLRDGKYRKWVEIYAEDRERYFEDFAAAFGKLLELGIKRDSRGVVQIGK
;
A
#
# COMPACT_ATOMS: atom_id res chain seq x y z
N MET A 1 8.92 10.04 -8.50
CA MET A 1 7.55 10.60 -8.38
C MET A 1 7.45 11.75 -7.36
N GLY A 2 8.51 12.11 -6.63
CA GLY A 2 8.49 13.27 -5.74
C GLY A 2 7.73 13.07 -4.42
N PHE A 3 7.59 11.82 -3.98
CA PHE A 3 6.98 11.46 -2.70
C PHE A 3 8.04 11.29 -1.62
N SER A 4 7.71 11.70 -0.41
CA SER A 4 8.46 11.40 0.81
C SER A 4 8.26 9.95 1.25
N ASP A 5 9.03 9.51 2.25
CA ASP A 5 8.87 8.19 2.89
C ASP A 5 7.44 8.03 3.45
N GLN A 6 6.93 9.08 4.08
CA GLN A 6 5.58 9.13 4.67
C GLN A 6 4.49 8.98 3.62
N GLU A 7 4.57 9.75 2.53
CA GLU A 7 3.62 9.69 1.42
C GLU A 7 3.69 8.34 0.68
N THR A 8 4.89 7.77 0.55
CA THR A 8 5.09 6.46 -0.06
C THR A 8 4.40 5.37 0.74
N VAL A 9 4.64 5.33 2.06
CA VAL A 9 4.00 4.33 2.95
C VAL A 9 2.49 4.52 2.96
N ALA A 10 1.99 5.76 2.98
CA ALA A 10 0.56 6.05 2.90
C ALA A 10 -0.03 5.44 1.63
N LEU A 11 0.53 5.74 0.46
CA LEU A 11 0.03 5.25 -0.83
C LEU A 11 0.02 3.72 -0.94
N VAL A 12 1.04 3.03 -0.42
CA VAL A 12 1.07 1.55 -0.42
C VAL A 12 -0.08 0.96 0.42
N GLY A 13 -0.58 1.69 1.41
CA GLY A 13 -1.77 1.30 2.18
C GLY A 13 -3.02 1.09 1.32
N ALA A 14 -3.06 1.56 0.07
CA ALA A 14 -4.13 1.23 -0.88
C ALA A 14 -4.29 -0.29 -1.10
N HIS A 15 -3.27 -1.10 -0.83
CA HIS A 15 -3.35 -2.57 -0.79
C HIS A 15 -4.37 -3.09 0.24
N ALA A 16 -4.90 -2.24 1.13
CA ALA A 16 -6.07 -2.57 1.93
C ALA A 16 -7.30 -3.00 1.10
N VAL A 17 -7.37 -2.58 -0.17
CA VAL A 17 -8.47 -2.87 -1.09
C VAL A 17 -8.01 -3.75 -2.25
N GLY A 18 -8.82 -4.75 -2.58
CA GLY A 18 -8.62 -5.64 -3.70
C GLY A 18 -7.73 -6.83 -3.38
N ARG A 19 -7.12 -7.38 -4.44
CA ARG A 19 -6.32 -8.60 -4.41
C ARG A 19 -5.43 -8.70 -5.64
N CYS A 20 -4.35 -9.45 -5.53
CA CYS A 20 -3.62 -9.93 -6.71
C CYS A 20 -4.41 -11.03 -7.45
N HIS A 21 -4.17 -11.11 -8.75
CA HIS A 21 -4.64 -12.18 -9.61
C HIS A 21 -3.50 -12.66 -10.52
N LYS A 22 -3.27 -13.97 -10.57
CA LYS A 22 -2.16 -14.54 -11.34
C LYS A 22 -2.12 -14.09 -12.78
N LYS A 23 -3.28 -14.02 -13.44
CA LYS A 23 -3.40 -13.62 -14.84
C LYS A 23 -2.90 -12.21 -15.15
N PHE A 24 -2.83 -11.32 -14.15
CA PHE A 24 -2.43 -9.93 -14.34
C PHE A 24 -1.02 -9.65 -13.83
N SER A 25 -0.63 -10.25 -12.71
CA SER A 25 0.65 -9.94 -12.06
C SER A 25 1.51 -11.17 -11.74
N GLY A 26 0.93 -12.37 -11.80
CA GLY A 26 1.57 -13.63 -11.40
C GLY A 26 1.49 -13.91 -9.90
N TRP A 27 1.05 -12.96 -9.06
CA TRP A 27 0.76 -13.18 -7.64
C TRP A 27 -0.72 -13.47 -7.42
N GLU A 28 -1.08 -14.07 -6.29
CA GLU A 28 -2.47 -14.48 -5.98
C GLU A 28 -2.83 -14.24 -4.52
N GLY A 29 -3.99 -13.63 -4.28
CA GLY A 29 -4.54 -13.48 -2.93
C GLY A 29 -4.78 -12.03 -2.53
N LYS A 30 -5.46 -11.86 -1.40
CA LYS A 30 -5.84 -10.57 -0.82
C LYS A 30 -4.90 -10.21 0.34
N TRP A 31 -4.70 -8.93 0.58
CA TRP A 31 -3.89 -8.45 1.70
C TRP A 31 -4.68 -8.37 3.01
N THR A 32 -5.98 -8.09 2.95
CA THR A 32 -6.82 -7.87 4.13
C THR A 32 -7.99 -8.86 4.19
N PRO A 33 -8.53 -9.14 5.39
CA PRO A 33 -9.74 -9.94 5.55
C PRO A 33 -10.94 -9.37 4.76
N ASN A 34 -11.06 -8.04 4.72
CA ASN A 34 -12.15 -7.29 4.10
C ASN A 34 -11.68 -6.48 2.86
N PRO A 35 -11.37 -7.13 1.72
CA PRO A 35 -10.73 -6.47 0.57
C PRO A 35 -11.64 -5.48 -0.18
N LEU A 36 -12.89 -5.30 0.24
CA LEU A 36 -13.81 -4.34 -0.36
C LEU A 36 -13.95 -3.06 0.47
N ARG A 37 -13.21 -2.95 1.58
CA ARG A 37 -13.28 -1.81 2.50
C ARG A 37 -11.93 -1.12 2.62
N PHE A 38 -11.91 0.17 2.32
CA PHE A 38 -10.75 1.00 2.62
C PHE A 38 -10.60 1.18 4.14
N SER A 39 -9.44 0.82 4.68
CA SER A 39 -9.15 0.81 6.12
C SER A 39 -7.64 0.79 6.35
N ASN A 40 -7.20 0.94 7.62
CA ASN A 40 -5.79 0.74 7.99
C ASN A 40 -5.46 -0.74 8.29
N GLU A 41 -6.34 -1.68 7.96
CA GLU A 41 -6.19 -3.10 8.26
C GLU A 41 -4.95 -3.71 7.59
N PHE A 42 -4.52 -3.17 6.43
CA PHE A 42 -3.25 -3.54 5.78
C PHE A 42 -2.05 -3.44 6.72
N TYR A 43 -1.88 -2.30 7.41
CA TYR A 43 -0.75 -2.10 8.33
C TYR A 43 -0.88 -2.97 9.59
N LYS A 44 -2.12 -3.15 10.08
CA LYS A 44 -2.39 -4.00 11.24
C LYS A 44 -2.01 -5.45 10.99
N VAL A 45 -2.43 -6.03 9.87
CA VAL A 45 -2.08 -7.42 9.56
C VAL A 45 -0.60 -7.55 9.20
N LEU A 46 -0.02 -6.56 8.51
CA LEU A 46 1.41 -6.54 8.21
C LEU A 46 2.27 -6.66 9.46
N LEU A 47 1.92 -5.96 10.55
CA LEU A 47 2.64 -5.99 11.83
C LEU A 47 2.35 -7.23 12.68
N ASN A 48 1.11 -7.72 12.68
CA ASN A 48 0.64 -8.68 13.69
C ASN A 48 0.58 -10.14 13.20
N GLU A 49 0.65 -10.38 11.89
CA GLU A 49 0.71 -11.74 11.34
C GLU A 49 2.15 -12.27 11.29
N THR A 50 2.27 -13.60 11.26
CA THR A 50 3.55 -14.26 10.95
C THR A 50 3.59 -14.63 9.47
N TRP A 51 4.61 -14.15 8.77
CA TRP A 51 4.71 -14.24 7.31
C TRP A 51 5.72 -15.31 6.86
N LEU A 52 5.25 -16.31 6.11
CA LEU A 52 6.08 -17.34 5.47
C LEU A 52 6.27 -17.04 3.99
N GLN A 53 7.52 -16.92 3.54
CA GLN A 53 7.83 -16.70 2.13
C GLN A 53 7.75 -18.00 1.34
N GLU A 54 7.07 -17.98 0.20
CA GLU A 54 7.00 -19.11 -0.73
C GLU A 54 7.05 -18.63 -2.19
N THR A 55 7.52 -19.50 -3.09
CA THR A 55 7.48 -19.29 -4.54
C THR A 55 6.35 -20.10 -5.15
N LEU A 56 5.44 -19.42 -5.84
CA LEU A 56 4.32 -20.03 -6.55
C LEU A 56 4.83 -20.90 -7.70
N ALA A 57 4.52 -22.20 -7.66
CA ALA A 57 5.04 -23.16 -8.62
C ALA A 57 4.63 -22.88 -10.07
N ASP A 58 3.46 -22.30 -10.29
CA ASP A 58 2.90 -22.06 -11.61
C ASP A 58 3.34 -20.73 -12.25
N THR A 59 3.70 -19.73 -11.44
CA THR A 59 4.10 -18.40 -11.95
C THR A 59 5.56 -18.05 -11.68
N GLY A 60 6.25 -18.81 -10.82
CA GLY A 60 7.59 -18.51 -10.36
C GLY A 60 7.68 -17.25 -9.48
N ARG A 61 6.55 -16.64 -9.11
CA ARG A 61 6.52 -15.44 -8.26
C ARG A 61 6.65 -15.79 -6.80
N THR A 62 7.42 -15.00 -6.06
CA THR A 62 7.56 -15.12 -4.61
C THR A 62 6.62 -14.16 -3.89
N GLN A 63 5.91 -14.64 -2.88
CA GLN A 63 5.08 -13.86 -1.97
C GLN A 63 5.11 -14.47 -0.57
N TYR A 64 4.57 -13.74 0.39
CA TYR A 64 4.39 -14.19 1.76
C TYR A 64 2.94 -14.61 1.99
N PHE A 65 2.76 -15.63 2.81
CA PHE A 65 1.47 -16.07 3.33
C PHE A 65 1.47 -15.90 4.85
N ASN A 66 0.32 -15.51 5.41
CA ASN A 66 0.12 -15.64 6.85
C ASN A 66 -0.08 -17.13 7.23
N ALA A 67 -0.19 -17.43 8.53
CA ALA A 67 -0.19 -18.80 9.03
C ALA A 67 -1.29 -19.70 8.43
N ASP A 68 -2.51 -19.17 8.25
CA ASP A 68 -3.63 -19.89 7.64
C ASP A 68 -3.72 -19.72 6.11
N ARG A 69 -2.76 -18.99 5.52
CA ARG A 69 -2.63 -18.71 4.08
C ARG A 69 -3.83 -17.95 3.50
N SER A 70 -4.66 -17.32 4.34
CA SER A 70 -5.82 -16.53 3.90
C SER A 70 -5.43 -15.13 3.41
N LEU A 71 -4.28 -14.62 3.87
CA LEU A 71 -3.72 -13.32 3.52
C LEU A 71 -2.34 -13.45 2.88
N ILE A 72 -1.98 -12.43 2.11
CA ILE A 72 -0.69 -12.34 1.44
C ILE A 72 0.01 -11.02 1.72
N MET A 73 1.33 -11.03 1.59
CA MET A 73 2.14 -9.82 1.41
C MET A 73 3.11 -10.04 0.24
N LEU A 74 3.35 -9.00 -0.55
CA LEU A 74 4.38 -9.02 -1.57
C LEU A 74 5.74 -8.72 -0.93
N ASN A 75 6.83 -9.02 -1.65
CA ASN A 75 8.17 -8.62 -1.22
C ASN A 75 8.24 -7.10 -0.93
N THR A 76 7.60 -6.29 -1.76
CA THR A 76 7.54 -4.83 -1.59
C THR A 76 6.80 -4.39 -0.34
N ASP A 77 5.77 -5.13 0.09
CA ASP A 77 5.04 -4.82 1.33
C ASP A 77 5.92 -5.14 2.55
N MET A 78 6.70 -6.23 2.49
CA MET A 78 7.63 -6.61 3.55
C MET A 78 8.80 -5.62 3.70
N GLU A 79 9.22 -4.94 2.63
CA GLU A 79 10.23 -3.88 2.73
C GLU A 79 9.79 -2.71 3.62
N LEU A 80 8.48 -2.48 3.78
CA LEU A 80 7.97 -1.48 4.71
C LEU A 80 8.32 -1.78 6.17
N LEU A 81 8.56 -3.05 6.52
CA LEU A 81 8.98 -3.46 7.86
C LEU A 81 10.50 -3.54 8.03
N ARG A 82 11.22 -3.78 6.92
CA ARG A 82 12.69 -3.95 6.91
C ARG A 82 13.42 -2.61 6.98
N ASP A 83 12.86 -1.58 6.35
CA ASP A 83 13.38 -0.22 6.46
C ASP A 83 12.82 0.48 7.71
N GLY A 84 13.69 0.98 8.58
CA GLY A 84 13.29 1.62 9.84
C GLY A 84 12.51 2.94 9.65
N LYS A 85 12.74 3.68 8.57
CA LYS A 85 12.01 4.92 8.29
C LYS A 85 10.60 4.62 7.80
N TYR A 86 10.43 3.59 6.97
CA TYR A 86 9.12 3.11 6.57
C TYR A 86 8.35 2.48 7.72
N ARG A 87 9.02 1.63 8.50
CA ARG A 87 8.40 0.94 9.64
C ARG A 87 7.77 1.89 10.64
N LYS A 88 8.43 3.03 10.91
CA LYS A 88 7.86 4.10 11.73
C LYS A 88 6.46 4.51 11.26
N TRP A 89 6.27 4.69 9.95
CA TRP A 89 4.96 5.07 9.39
C TRP A 89 3.98 3.92 9.37
N VAL A 90 4.43 2.68 9.16
CA VAL A 90 3.59 1.49 9.31
C VAL A 90 3.01 1.40 10.71
N GLU A 91 3.83 1.58 11.74
CA GLU A 91 3.41 1.57 13.15
C GLU A 91 2.42 2.71 13.45
N ILE A 92 2.70 3.93 12.99
CA ILE A 92 1.78 5.08 13.15
C ILE A 92 0.43 4.78 12.50
N TYR A 93 0.41 4.33 11.24
CA TYR A 93 -0.85 4.10 10.52
C TYR A 93 -1.63 2.88 11.04
N ALA A 94 -0.95 1.89 11.63
CA ALA A 94 -1.62 0.78 12.28
C ALA A 94 -2.38 1.22 13.54
N GLU A 95 -1.80 2.12 14.34
CA GLU A 95 -2.41 2.65 15.57
C GLU A 95 -3.42 3.77 15.32
N ASP A 96 -3.13 4.68 14.37
CA ASP A 96 -3.95 5.86 14.09
C ASP A 96 -4.56 5.82 12.67
N ARG A 97 -5.83 5.40 12.62
CA ARG A 97 -6.61 5.31 11.39
C ARG A 97 -6.87 6.69 10.78
N GLU A 98 -7.19 7.69 11.60
CA GLU A 98 -7.56 9.01 11.08
C GLU A 98 -6.34 9.67 10.45
N ARG A 99 -5.18 9.55 11.11
CA ARG A 99 -3.91 10.01 10.55
C ARG A 99 -3.61 9.35 9.20
N TYR A 100 -3.79 8.03 9.09
CA TYR A 100 -3.63 7.33 7.83
C TYR A 100 -4.55 7.89 6.73
N PHE A 101 -5.83 8.12 7.05
CA PHE A 101 -6.80 8.60 6.07
C PHE A 101 -6.48 10.02 5.57
N GLU A 102 -6.10 10.92 6.47
CA GLU A 102 -5.67 12.27 6.13
C GLU A 102 -4.44 12.26 5.20
N ASP A 103 -3.42 11.50 5.59
CA ASP A 103 -2.16 11.39 4.86
C ASP A 103 -2.33 10.71 3.50
N PHE A 104 -3.17 9.66 3.42
CA PHE A 104 -3.50 9.00 2.16
C PHE A 104 -4.24 9.93 1.21
N ALA A 105 -5.26 10.66 1.71
CA ALA A 105 -6.03 11.58 0.89
C ALA A 105 -5.13 12.68 0.28
N ALA A 106 -4.22 13.24 1.09
CA ALA A 106 -3.25 14.23 0.63
C ALA A 106 -2.29 13.65 -0.42
N ALA A 107 -1.67 12.49 -0.14
CA ALA A 107 -0.71 11.86 -1.04
C ALA A 107 -1.36 11.38 -2.35
N PHE A 108 -2.58 10.84 -2.29
CA PHE A 108 -3.33 10.38 -3.46
C PHE A 108 -3.82 11.56 -4.30
N GLY A 109 -4.26 12.65 -3.67
CA GLY A 109 -4.55 13.91 -4.37
C GLY A 109 -3.33 14.43 -5.11
N LYS A 110 -2.17 14.48 -4.45
CA LYS A 110 -0.89 14.85 -5.09
C LYS A 110 -0.54 13.93 -6.25
N LEU A 111 -0.73 12.61 -6.11
CA LEU A 111 -0.50 11.63 -7.18
C LEU A 111 -1.34 11.93 -8.43
N LEU A 112 -2.63 12.20 -8.26
CA LEU A 112 -3.55 12.50 -9.36
C LEU A 112 -3.23 13.83 -10.05
N GLU A 113 -2.61 14.77 -9.35
CA GLU A 113 -2.26 16.08 -9.88
C GLU A 113 -0.81 16.20 -10.38
N LEU A 114 -0.03 15.12 -10.37
CA LEU A 114 1.34 15.15 -10.88
C LEU A 114 1.40 15.66 -12.33
N GLY A 115 2.13 16.75 -12.54
CA GLY A 115 2.29 17.40 -13.85
C GLY A 115 1.25 18.48 -14.17
N ILE A 116 0.21 18.64 -13.34
CA ILE A 116 -0.77 19.72 -13.49
C ILE A 116 -0.19 21.01 -12.90
N LYS A 117 -0.13 22.07 -13.71
CA LYS A 117 0.19 23.42 -13.23
C LYS A 117 -1.10 24.17 -12.97
N ARG A 118 -1.25 24.73 -11.77
CA ARG A 118 -2.37 25.60 -11.40
C ARG A 118 -1.87 27.03 -11.21
N ASP A 119 -2.69 28.01 -11.58
CA ASP A 119 -2.41 29.41 -11.25
C ASP A 119 -2.68 29.70 -9.76
N SER A 120 -2.42 30.94 -9.31
CA SER A 120 -2.64 31.37 -7.94
C SER A 120 -4.10 31.30 -7.47
N ARG A 121 -5.05 31.07 -8.39
CA ARG A 121 -6.49 30.90 -8.11
C ARG A 121 -6.90 29.42 -8.14
N GLY A 122 -5.94 28.50 -8.32
CA GLY A 122 -6.18 27.06 -8.41
C GLY A 122 -6.69 26.59 -9.77
N VAL A 123 -6.73 27.45 -10.80
CA VAL A 123 -7.22 27.07 -12.13
C VAL A 123 -6.12 26.34 -12.90
N VAL A 124 -6.46 25.19 -13.50
CA VAL A 124 -5.53 24.40 -14.34
C VAL A 124 -5.08 25.23 -15.54
N GLN A 125 -3.78 25.38 -15.69
CA GLN A 125 -3.16 25.99 -16.86
C GLN A 125 -3.01 24.93 -17.94
N ILE A 126 -3.85 25.01 -18.98
CA ILE A 126 -3.67 24.21 -20.19
C ILE A 126 -2.60 24.91 -21.02
N GLY A 127 -1.48 24.21 -21.29
CA GLY A 127 -0.43 24.72 -22.17
C GLY A 127 -1.03 25.05 -23.54
N LYS A 128 -0.74 26.26 -24.05
CA LYS A 128 -0.95 26.58 -25.47
C LYS A 128 0.10 25.87 -26.32
#